data_AF-A0A352B0J3-F1
#
_entry.id   AF-A0A352B0J3-F1
#
_cell.length_a   1.000
_cell.length_b   1.000
_cell.length_c   1.000
_cell.angle_alpha   90.00
_cell.angle_beta   90.00
_cell.angle_gamma   90.00
#
_symmetry.space_group_name_H-M   'P 1'
#
loop_
_entity.id
_entity.type
_entity.pdbx_description
1 polymer ?
#
loop_
_entity_poly.entity_id
_entity_poly.type
_entity_poly.pdbx_seq_one_letter_code
_entity_poly.pdbx_strand_id
1 'polypeptide(L)'
;MLKLKIEKVAHGGVFIARHDNKVVFVSGALPGEVVNAKVVQDTKSFLRAETLEVVEPSEHRVKHFWKAALRGAGGAEFGHIALDYQRALKTDVLREALSRMAGLESDVQVEPAPGDDKANGLRYRTRVQLNVDESGTAGPSKVRTNEIVFTRDLPLAVLEIEELGLHLKNFNGVEKIKIAASNTGNLQWSIDKKLNGDAQLIERVAGRTFRLSPGSFWQAHKAAPELLTGCVKEFADLLGFDSEKQNLDLYSGVGLFS
;
A
#
# COMPACT_ATOMS: atom_id res chain seq x y z
N MET A 1 23.50 13.07 12.97
CA MET A 1 22.15 13.34 13.49
C MET A 1 21.78 14.75 13.10
N LEU A 2 20.57 14.97 12.61
CA LEU A 2 20.07 16.30 12.21
C LEU A 2 18.75 16.58 12.93
N LYS A 3 18.58 17.80 13.47
CA LYS A 3 17.30 18.30 13.95
C LYS A 3 16.59 18.99 12.78
N LEU A 4 15.42 18.49 12.39
CA LEU A 4 14.72 18.91 11.16
C LEU A 4 13.29 19.35 11.48
N LYS A 5 12.86 20.48 10.90
CA LYS A 5 11.45 20.86 10.83
C LYS A 5 10.87 20.28 9.53
N ILE A 6 9.79 19.53 9.64
CA ILE A 6 9.15 18.89 8.49
C ILE A 6 8.18 19.85 7.84
N GLU A 7 8.34 20.07 6.54
CA GLU A 7 7.58 21.04 5.75
C GLU A 7 6.30 20.42 5.20
N LYS A 8 6.42 19.32 4.45
CA LYS A 8 5.30 18.72 3.72
C LYS A 8 5.53 17.25 3.39
N VAL A 9 4.48 16.58 2.93
CA VAL A 9 4.54 15.22 2.38
C VAL A 9 5.07 15.22 0.95
N ALA A 10 5.66 14.10 0.54
CA ALA A 10 5.96 13.79 -0.84
C ALA A 10 5.45 12.40 -1.22
N HIS A 11 5.42 12.11 -2.51
CA HIS A 11 5.01 10.79 -3.00
C HIS A 11 5.90 9.67 -2.42
N GLY A 12 5.29 8.53 -2.11
CA GLY A 12 6.01 7.32 -1.67
C GLY A 12 6.24 7.20 -0.16
N GLY A 13 5.42 7.87 0.67
CA GLY A 13 5.47 7.64 2.11
C GLY A 13 6.58 8.40 2.85
N VAL A 14 7.09 9.46 2.24
CA VAL A 14 8.22 10.26 2.76
C VAL A 14 7.85 11.74 2.87
N PHE A 15 8.59 12.46 3.68
CA PHE A 15 8.34 13.86 4.02
C PHE A 15 9.56 14.71 3.69
N ILE A 16 9.34 16.00 3.48
CA ILE A 16 10.37 16.93 3.05
C ILE A 16 10.74 17.85 4.22
N ALA A 17 12.04 18.00 4.43
CA ALA A 17 12.65 19.08 5.19
C ALA A 17 13.77 19.71 4.36
N ARG A 18 14.30 20.83 4.83
CA ARG A 18 15.49 21.47 4.24
C ARG A 18 16.56 21.66 5.30
N HIS A 19 17.80 21.37 4.90
CA HIS A 19 18.98 21.58 5.73
C HIS A 19 20.17 21.90 4.83
N ASP A 20 20.91 22.98 5.14
CA ASP A 20 22.09 23.43 4.38
C ASP A 20 21.89 23.45 2.86
N ASN A 21 20.80 24.08 2.41
CA ASN A 21 20.37 24.17 1.00
C ASN A 21 20.09 22.83 0.28
N LYS A 22 20.13 21.68 0.99
CA LYS A 22 19.71 20.38 0.46
C LYS A 22 18.27 20.07 0.85
N VAL A 23 17.57 19.38 -0.05
CA VAL A 23 16.30 18.72 0.27
C VAL A 23 16.61 17.46 1.08
N VAL A 24 15.88 17.24 2.16
CA VAL A 24 15.99 16.06 3.01
C VAL A 24 14.69 15.28 2.93
N PHE A 25 14.74 14.05 2.42
CA PHE A 25 13.62 13.12 2.44
C PHE A 25 13.64 12.35 3.77
N VAL A 26 12.65 12.59 4.61
CA VAL A 26 12.54 12.03 5.96
C VAL A 26 11.44 10.97 6.00
N SER A 27 11.74 9.78 6.49
CA SER A 27 10.72 8.75 6.81
C SER A 27 10.27 8.85 8.26
N GLY A 28 9.03 8.42 8.54
CA GLY A 28 8.50 8.31 9.91
C GLY A 28 8.12 9.63 10.58
N ALA A 29 7.99 10.72 9.81
CA ALA A 29 7.65 12.05 10.28
C ALA A 29 6.30 12.53 9.71
N LEU A 30 5.75 13.64 10.21
CA LEU A 30 4.57 14.32 9.66
C LEU A 30 4.87 15.81 9.40
N PRO A 31 4.15 16.49 8.49
CA PRO A 31 4.25 17.93 8.35
C PRO A 31 4.01 18.66 9.67
N GLY A 32 4.78 19.73 9.90
CA GLY A 32 4.72 20.51 11.12
C GLY A 32 5.55 19.95 12.29
N GLU A 33 6.08 18.73 12.21
CA GLU A 33 6.88 18.15 13.29
C GLU A 33 8.31 18.69 13.34
N VAL A 34 8.90 18.64 14.54
CA VAL A 34 10.35 18.74 14.73
C VAL A 34 10.87 17.37 15.14
N VAL A 35 11.86 16.86 14.40
CA VAL A 35 12.40 15.51 14.60
C VAL A 35 13.92 15.51 14.71
N ASN A 36 14.46 14.57 15.49
CA ASN A 36 15.86 14.17 15.44
C ASN A 36 15.97 13.00 14.46
N ALA A 37 16.64 13.21 13.34
CA ALA A 37 16.74 12.24 12.25
C ALA A 37 18.18 11.79 11.98
N LYS A 38 18.33 10.50 11.65
CA LYS A 38 19.60 9.90 11.23
C LYS A 38 19.69 9.94 9.71
N VAL A 39 20.72 10.58 9.17
CA VAL A 39 21.02 10.54 7.72
C VAL A 39 21.46 9.12 7.38
N VAL A 40 20.78 8.51 6.42
CA VAL A 40 21.06 7.16 5.89
C VAL A 40 21.61 7.19 4.47
N GLN A 41 21.45 8.31 3.77
CA GLN A 41 22.07 8.53 2.47
C GLN A 41 22.37 10.02 2.28
N ASP A 42 23.58 10.30 1.82
CA ASP A 42 24.00 11.65 1.40
C ASP A 42 24.38 11.61 -0.08
N THR A 43 23.78 12.50 -0.86
CA THR A 43 24.10 12.70 -2.27
C THR A 43 24.40 14.19 -2.51
N LYS A 44 24.89 14.50 -3.71
CA LYS A 44 25.15 15.89 -4.10
C LYS A 44 23.89 16.77 -4.04
N SER A 45 22.71 16.21 -4.35
CA SER A 45 21.46 16.98 -4.52
C SER A 45 20.47 16.84 -3.36
N PHE A 46 20.49 15.73 -2.61
CA PHE A 46 19.55 15.50 -1.51
C PHE A 46 20.13 14.60 -0.42
N LEU A 47 19.49 14.64 0.75
CA LEU A 47 19.71 13.71 1.85
C LEU A 47 18.50 12.79 2.01
N ARG A 48 18.71 11.57 2.52
CA ARG A 48 17.63 10.76 3.10
C ARG A 48 17.93 10.53 4.57
N ALA A 49 16.90 10.69 5.39
CA ALA A 49 16.99 10.50 6.82
C ALA A 49 15.81 9.70 7.37
N GLU A 50 16.06 9.00 8.46
CA GLU A 50 15.06 8.25 9.21
C GLU A 50 14.82 8.95 10.55
N THR A 51 13.56 9.16 10.91
CA THR A 51 13.19 9.74 12.20
C THR A 51 13.57 8.77 13.32
N LEU A 52 14.40 9.23 14.25
CA LEU A 52 14.72 8.47 15.47
C LEU A 52 13.86 8.91 16.65
N GLU A 53 13.56 10.20 16.72
CA GLU A 53 12.77 10.79 17.79
C GLU A 53 11.95 11.97 17.24
N VAL A 54 10.71 12.06 17.71
CA VAL A 54 9.82 13.18 17.43
C VAL A 54 9.85 14.10 18.65
N VAL A 55 10.43 15.28 18.49
CA VAL A 55 10.62 16.28 19.55
C VAL A 55 9.36 17.11 19.75
N GLU A 56 8.75 17.54 18.64
CA GLU A 56 7.47 18.25 18.62
C GLU A 56 6.51 17.44 17.72
N PRO A 57 5.60 16.63 18.30
CA PRO A 57 4.68 15.81 17.53
C PRO A 57 3.54 16.64 16.94
N SER A 58 3.06 16.22 15.77
CA SER A 58 1.83 16.72 15.17
C SER A 58 0.62 16.18 15.95
N GLU A 59 -0.47 16.95 16.01
CA GLU A 59 -1.75 16.48 16.57
C GLU A 59 -2.32 15.25 15.82
N HIS A 60 -1.94 15.09 14.54
CA HIS A 60 -2.37 13.97 13.70
C HIS A 60 -1.50 12.71 13.88
N ARG A 61 -0.45 12.77 14.71
CA ARG A 61 0.38 11.60 15.00
C ARG A 61 -0.37 10.64 15.91
N VAL A 62 -0.44 9.39 15.49
CA VAL A 62 -1.01 8.29 16.29
C VAL A 62 0.02 7.21 16.52
N LYS A 63 -0.24 6.34 17.50
CA LYS A 63 0.58 5.14 17.71
C LYS A 63 0.45 4.21 16.52
N HIS A 64 1.58 3.71 16.02
CA HIS A 64 1.57 2.75 14.92
C HIS A 64 0.78 1.48 15.29
N PHE A 65 -0.24 1.14 14.50
CA PHE A 65 -1.11 -0.01 14.77
C PHE A 65 -0.37 -1.35 14.68
N TRP A 66 0.65 -1.42 13.81
CA TRP A 66 1.43 -2.63 13.56
C TRP A 66 2.77 -2.62 14.30
N LYS A 67 2.98 -3.55 15.24
CA LYS A 67 4.22 -3.64 16.02
C LYS A 67 5.45 -3.98 15.18
N ALA A 68 5.28 -4.75 14.09
CA ALA A 68 6.41 -5.11 13.23
C ALA A 68 6.96 -3.90 12.46
N ALA A 69 6.13 -2.90 12.15
CA ALA A 69 6.59 -1.65 11.54
C ALA A 69 7.53 -0.85 12.44
N LEU A 70 7.37 -0.95 13.77
CA LEU A 70 8.32 -0.36 14.73
C LEU A 70 9.71 -1.01 14.67
N ARG A 71 9.83 -2.21 14.08
CA ARG A 71 11.09 -2.88 13.76
C ARG A 71 11.52 -2.67 12.30
N GLY A 72 10.78 -1.82 11.57
CA GLY A 72 11.08 -1.45 10.19
C GLY A 72 10.33 -2.24 9.12
N ALA A 73 9.35 -3.08 9.46
CA ALA A 73 8.53 -3.78 8.46
C ALA A 73 7.88 -2.79 7.48
N GLY A 74 8.09 -3.00 6.18
CA GLY A 74 7.53 -2.15 5.13
C GLY A 74 6.08 -2.46 4.79
N GLY A 75 5.43 -1.54 4.07
CA GLY A 75 4.08 -1.67 3.51
C GLY A 75 2.97 -0.98 4.30
N ALA A 76 3.31 -0.30 5.40
CA ALA A 76 2.39 0.49 6.22
C ALA A 76 3.03 1.83 6.62
N GLU A 77 3.69 2.51 5.68
CA GLU A 77 4.50 3.71 5.94
C GLU A 77 3.71 4.83 6.61
N PHE A 78 2.40 4.91 6.38
CA PHE A 78 1.49 5.90 6.97
C PHE A 78 0.85 5.47 8.29
N GLY A 79 1.16 4.28 8.82
CA GLY A 79 0.46 3.70 9.97
C GLY A 79 0.61 4.45 11.29
N HIS A 80 1.46 5.48 11.34
CA HIS A 80 1.65 6.39 12.48
C HIS A 80 0.91 7.73 12.33
N ILE A 81 0.01 7.82 11.35
CA ILE A 81 -0.75 9.02 10.97
C ILE A 81 -2.25 8.71 11.11
N ALA A 82 -3.02 9.62 11.70
CA ALA A 82 -4.49 9.52 11.77
C ALA A 82 -5.08 9.29 10.37
N LEU A 83 -6.08 8.39 10.27
CA LEU A 83 -6.54 7.85 8.99
C LEU A 83 -7.12 8.92 8.04
N ASP A 84 -7.84 9.89 8.60
CA ASP A 84 -8.35 11.06 7.89
C ASP A 84 -7.21 11.94 7.36
N TYR A 85 -6.20 12.20 8.19
CA TYR A 85 -5.03 12.97 7.78
C TYR A 85 -4.17 12.25 6.75
N GLN A 86 -4.13 10.90 6.74
CA GLN A 86 -3.51 10.15 5.64
C GLN A 86 -4.14 10.48 4.28
N ARG A 87 -5.45 10.68 4.22
CA ARG A 87 -6.16 11.07 3.00
C ARG A 87 -5.90 12.52 2.62
N ALA A 88 -5.85 13.42 3.60
CA ALA A 88 -5.45 14.82 3.38
C ALA A 88 -4.05 14.89 2.75
N LEU A 89 -3.07 14.18 3.30
CA LEU A 89 -1.71 14.13 2.76
C LEU A 89 -1.66 13.52 1.35
N LYS A 90 -2.42 12.44 1.09
CA LYS A 90 -2.52 11.87 -0.27
C LYS A 90 -3.18 12.83 -1.26
N THR A 91 -4.15 13.63 -0.79
CA THR A 91 -4.79 14.68 -1.57
C THR A 91 -3.79 15.76 -1.96
N ASP A 92 -2.95 16.21 -1.02
CA ASP A 92 -1.90 17.19 -1.30
C ASP A 92 -0.90 16.67 -2.35
N VAL A 93 -0.50 15.40 -2.23
CA VAL A 93 0.39 14.75 -3.23
C VAL A 93 -0.27 14.68 -4.61
N LEU A 94 -1.55 14.33 -4.67
CA LEU A 94 -2.29 14.23 -5.94
C LEU A 94 -2.45 15.60 -6.61
N ARG A 95 -2.85 16.62 -5.85
CA ARG A 95 -2.99 17.99 -6.34
C ARG A 95 -1.65 18.58 -6.80
N GLU A 96 -0.58 18.38 -6.04
CA GLU A 96 0.76 18.82 -6.44
C GLU A 96 1.22 18.12 -7.73
N ALA A 97 0.90 16.83 -7.91
CA ALA A 97 1.22 16.11 -9.13
C ALA A 97 0.43 16.63 -10.35
N LEU A 98 -0.89 16.85 -10.20
CA LEU A 98 -1.75 17.40 -11.27
C LEU A 98 -1.29 18.80 -11.68
N SER A 99 -1.03 19.68 -10.72
CA SER A 99 -0.57 21.05 -10.98
C SER A 99 0.80 21.03 -11.67
N ARG A 100 1.79 20.29 -11.15
CA ARG A 100 3.16 20.30 -11.70
C ARG A 100 3.31 19.55 -13.03
N MET A 101 2.61 18.44 -13.21
CA MET A 101 2.82 17.55 -14.36
C MET A 101 1.83 17.83 -15.49
N ALA A 102 0.58 18.17 -15.16
CA ALA A 102 -0.48 18.42 -16.12
C ALA A 102 -0.85 19.91 -16.25
N GLY A 103 -0.35 20.79 -15.38
CA GLY A 103 -0.75 22.20 -15.35
C GLY A 103 -2.20 22.40 -14.91
N LEU A 104 -2.77 21.41 -14.21
CA LEU A 104 -4.17 21.40 -13.80
C LEU A 104 -4.30 21.72 -12.32
N GLU A 105 -4.92 22.85 -12.03
CA GLU A 105 -5.43 23.12 -10.68
C GLU A 105 -6.70 22.31 -10.46
N SER A 106 -6.78 21.57 -9.36
CA SER A 106 -7.88 20.65 -9.08
C SER A 106 -8.25 20.67 -7.61
N ASP A 107 -9.55 20.62 -7.33
CA ASP A 107 -10.13 20.46 -6.00
C ASP A 107 -10.30 18.99 -5.59
N VAL A 108 -9.77 18.05 -6.37
CA VAL A 108 -9.84 16.60 -6.12
C VAL A 108 -9.50 16.25 -4.67
N GLN A 109 -10.22 15.27 -4.12
CA GLN A 109 -9.99 14.75 -2.78
C GLN A 109 -9.81 13.24 -2.84
N VAL A 110 -8.94 12.72 -1.97
CA VAL A 110 -8.78 11.28 -1.80
C VAL A 110 -9.82 10.78 -0.81
N GLU A 111 -10.71 9.92 -1.29
CA GLU A 111 -11.81 9.34 -0.51
C GLU A 111 -11.47 7.93 0.00
N PRO A 112 -12.10 7.47 1.10
CA PRO A 112 -11.99 6.08 1.54
C PRO A 112 -12.69 5.12 0.57
N ALA A 113 -12.15 3.92 0.37
CA ALA A 113 -12.91 2.89 -0.32
C ALA A 113 -14.05 2.37 0.60
N PRO A 114 -15.13 1.80 0.04
CA PRO A 114 -16.23 1.26 0.84
C PRO A 114 -15.76 0.30 1.94
N GLY A 115 -16.09 0.64 3.18
CA GLY A 115 -15.78 -0.15 4.38
C GLY A 115 -14.44 0.18 5.06
N ASP A 116 -13.59 1.03 4.48
CA ASP A 116 -12.26 1.35 5.04
C ASP A 116 -12.35 2.03 6.40
N ASP A 117 -13.20 3.05 6.54
CA ASP A 117 -13.35 3.76 7.82
C ASP A 117 -13.87 2.82 8.92
N LYS A 118 -14.84 1.94 8.59
CA LYS A 118 -15.35 0.92 9.52
C LYS A 118 -14.25 -0.05 9.97
N ALA A 119 -13.30 -0.35 9.09
CA ALA A 119 -12.16 -1.20 9.39
C ALA A 119 -10.93 -0.42 9.89
N ASN A 120 -11.05 0.89 10.11
CA ASN A 120 -9.95 1.79 10.47
C ASN A 120 -8.74 1.70 9.52
N GLY A 121 -9.00 1.55 8.21
CA GLY A 121 -7.97 1.42 7.17
C GLY A 121 -7.22 0.08 7.19
N LEU A 122 -7.78 -0.95 7.83
CA LEU A 122 -7.18 -2.29 7.95
C LEU A 122 -7.98 -3.34 7.16
N ARG A 123 -7.47 -4.57 7.09
CA ARG A 123 -8.19 -5.75 6.56
C ARG A 123 -8.71 -5.59 5.12
N TYR A 124 -7.92 -4.99 4.25
CA TYR A 124 -8.29 -4.76 2.86
C TYR A 124 -7.48 -5.56 1.85
N ARG A 125 -6.26 -6.00 2.19
CA ARG A 125 -5.37 -6.71 1.26
C ARG A 125 -5.84 -8.14 1.02
N THR A 126 -6.34 -8.40 -0.18
CA THR A 126 -6.68 -9.73 -0.69
C THR A 126 -5.48 -10.47 -1.27
N ARG A 127 -4.31 -9.82 -1.33
CA ARG A 127 -3.07 -10.40 -1.80
C ARG A 127 -1.90 -10.00 -0.92
N VAL A 128 -1.13 -10.98 -0.49
CA VAL A 128 0.05 -10.81 0.37
C VAL A 128 1.21 -11.60 -0.22
N GLN A 129 2.39 -10.98 -0.22
CA GLN A 129 3.65 -11.68 -0.47
C GLN A 129 4.51 -11.59 0.79
N LEU A 130 5.00 -12.73 1.24
CA LEU A 130 6.00 -12.84 2.29
C LEU A 130 7.31 -13.31 1.64
N ASN A 131 8.40 -12.63 1.95
CA ASN A 131 9.73 -13.11 1.62
C ASN A 131 10.22 -13.94 2.81
N VAL A 132 11.09 -14.91 2.54
CA VAL A 132 11.62 -15.82 3.55
C VAL A 132 13.14 -15.65 3.61
N ASP A 133 13.68 -15.51 4.82
CA ASP A 133 15.14 -15.44 5.02
C ASP A 133 15.78 -16.82 5.19
N GLU A 134 17.11 -16.86 5.29
CA GLU A 134 17.90 -18.09 5.44
C GLU A 134 17.53 -18.90 6.69
N SER A 135 16.96 -18.25 7.71
CA SER A 135 16.48 -18.92 8.93
C SER A 135 15.08 -19.53 8.77
N GLY A 136 14.46 -19.36 7.61
CA GLY A 136 13.08 -19.78 7.34
C GLY A 136 12.02 -18.82 7.87
N THR A 137 12.38 -17.61 8.31
CA THR A 137 11.42 -16.63 8.82
C THR A 137 10.69 -15.99 7.65
N ALA A 138 9.36 -16.15 7.60
CA ALA A 138 8.51 -15.51 6.60
C ALA A 138 7.99 -14.15 7.09
N GLY A 139 8.14 -13.11 6.27
CA GLY A 139 7.68 -11.79 6.65
C GLY A 139 7.78 -10.73 5.54
N PRO A 140 7.32 -9.50 5.85
CA PRO A 140 7.64 -8.33 5.05
C PRO A 140 9.14 -8.04 5.09
N SER A 141 9.66 -7.47 4.00
CA SER A 141 10.99 -6.88 4.01
C SER A 141 10.99 -5.57 4.78
N LYS A 142 12.09 -5.28 5.45
CA LYS A 142 12.36 -3.98 6.04
C LYS A 142 12.54 -2.93 4.94
N VAL A 143 12.02 -1.73 5.16
CA VAL A 143 11.95 -0.65 4.16
C VAL A 143 13.31 -0.47 3.46
N ARG A 144 13.32 -0.61 2.12
CA ARG A 144 14.50 -0.46 1.24
C ARG A 144 15.66 -1.43 1.54
N THR A 145 15.39 -2.59 2.12
CA THR A 145 16.39 -3.64 2.33
C THR A 145 15.82 -5.01 1.94
N ASN A 146 16.67 -6.04 1.92
CA ASN A 146 16.25 -7.44 1.80
C ASN A 146 16.14 -8.14 3.18
N GLU A 147 16.33 -7.42 4.29
CA GLU A 147 16.20 -7.95 5.64
C GLU A 147 14.72 -8.27 5.91
N ILE A 148 14.43 -9.48 6.38
CA ILE A 148 13.05 -9.91 6.66
C ILE A 148 12.70 -9.59 8.11
N VAL A 149 11.52 -8.99 8.30
CA VAL A 149 11.03 -8.65 9.63
C VAL A 149 9.99 -9.67 10.05
N PHE A 150 10.30 -10.42 11.11
CA PHE A 150 9.31 -11.28 11.75
C PHE A 150 8.07 -10.46 12.16
N THR A 151 6.90 -10.98 11.85
CA THR A 151 5.62 -10.40 12.25
C THR A 151 4.72 -11.45 12.88
N ARG A 152 3.94 -11.07 13.89
CA ARG A 152 2.95 -11.94 14.52
C ARG A 152 1.58 -11.85 13.86
N ASP A 153 1.35 -10.77 13.13
CA ASP A 153 0.09 -10.44 12.50
C ASP A 153 0.31 -9.80 11.11
N LEU A 154 -0.72 -9.88 10.28
CA LEU A 154 -0.82 -9.26 8.96
C LEU A 154 -2.02 -8.30 8.95
N PRO A 155 -1.99 -7.19 9.71
CA PRO A 155 -3.17 -6.35 9.98
C PRO A 155 -3.84 -5.76 8.73
N LEU A 156 -3.07 -5.58 7.64
CA LEU A 156 -3.61 -5.10 6.37
C LEU A 156 -4.30 -6.20 5.56
N ALA A 157 -3.96 -7.47 5.78
CA ALA A 157 -4.55 -8.61 5.08
C ALA A 157 -5.98 -8.88 5.54
N VAL A 158 -6.82 -9.37 4.62
CA VAL A 158 -8.13 -9.92 4.96
C VAL A 158 -7.98 -11.12 5.92
N LEU A 159 -9.04 -11.42 6.68
CA LEU A 159 -8.97 -12.41 7.77
C LEU A 159 -8.59 -13.79 7.27
N GLU A 160 -9.11 -14.19 6.11
CA GLU A 160 -8.85 -15.48 5.47
C GLU A 160 -7.35 -15.69 5.21
N ILE A 161 -6.60 -14.63 4.90
CA ILE A 161 -5.15 -14.69 4.71
C ILE A 161 -4.41 -14.75 6.05
N GLU A 162 -4.84 -13.95 7.03
CA GLU A 162 -4.26 -13.95 8.38
C GLU A 162 -4.40 -15.33 9.04
N GLU A 163 -5.59 -15.94 8.93
CA GLU A 163 -5.96 -17.19 9.57
C GLU A 163 -5.18 -18.41 9.03
N LEU A 164 -4.62 -18.33 7.82
CA LEU A 164 -3.68 -19.36 7.34
C LEU A 164 -2.43 -19.48 8.22
N GLY A 165 -2.06 -18.39 8.91
CA GLY A 165 -0.93 -18.36 9.83
C GLY A 165 0.40 -18.71 9.17
N LEU A 166 0.55 -18.50 7.85
CA LEU A 166 1.79 -18.85 7.16
C LEU A 166 2.97 -18.05 7.73
N HIS A 167 2.79 -16.76 8.03
CA HIS A 167 3.82 -15.92 8.67
C HIS A 167 4.33 -16.41 10.05
N LEU A 168 3.63 -17.37 10.68
CA LEU A 168 4.00 -17.93 11.97
C LEU A 168 4.79 -19.24 11.87
N LYS A 169 4.95 -19.78 10.65
CA LYS A 169 5.64 -21.05 10.39
C LYS A 169 7.09 -20.79 9.97
N ASN A 170 7.93 -21.81 10.13
CA ASN A 170 9.29 -21.82 9.61
C ASN A 170 9.31 -22.47 8.21
N PHE A 171 9.97 -21.83 7.26
CA PHE A 171 10.09 -22.29 5.89
C PHE A 171 11.55 -22.33 5.42
N ASN A 172 12.39 -23.10 6.12
CA ASN A 172 13.77 -23.32 5.69
C ASN A 172 13.85 -23.77 4.21
N GLY A 173 14.70 -23.10 3.44
CA GLY A 173 14.92 -23.39 2.02
C GLY A 173 13.82 -22.87 1.08
N VAL A 174 12.84 -22.13 1.59
CA VAL A 174 11.85 -21.39 0.78
C VAL A 174 12.34 -19.97 0.56
N GLU A 175 12.07 -19.38 -0.59
CA GLU A 175 12.40 -17.98 -0.88
C GLU A 175 11.19 -17.07 -0.67
N LYS A 176 10.00 -17.55 -1.07
CA LYS A 176 8.82 -16.69 -1.20
C LYS A 176 7.51 -17.43 -1.02
N ILE A 177 6.58 -16.75 -0.36
CA ILE A 177 5.19 -17.18 -0.20
C ILE A 177 4.28 -16.11 -0.78
N LYS A 178 3.36 -16.51 -1.66
CA LYS A 178 2.31 -15.62 -2.19
C LYS A 178 0.97 -16.17 -1.78
N ILE A 179 0.09 -15.30 -1.29
CA ILE A 179 -1.24 -15.67 -0.80
C ILE A 179 -2.25 -14.74 -1.48
N ALA A 180 -3.36 -15.30 -1.92
CA ALA A 180 -4.46 -14.57 -2.51
C ALA A 180 -5.80 -15.15 -2.05
N ALA A 181 -6.71 -14.26 -1.66
CA ALA A 181 -8.09 -14.57 -1.32
C ALA A 181 -9.02 -13.89 -2.34
N SER A 182 -10.16 -14.51 -2.62
CA SER A 182 -11.19 -13.94 -3.49
C SER A 182 -12.44 -13.50 -2.72
N ASN A 183 -13.27 -12.65 -3.33
CA ASN A 183 -14.54 -12.24 -2.73
C ASN A 183 -15.62 -13.33 -2.69
N THR A 184 -15.37 -14.50 -3.31
CA THR A 184 -16.23 -15.68 -3.20
C THR A 184 -15.72 -16.69 -2.17
N GLY A 185 -14.72 -16.32 -1.38
CA GLY A 185 -14.15 -17.16 -0.32
C GLY A 185 -13.12 -18.18 -0.81
N ASN A 186 -12.66 -18.09 -2.08
CA ASN A 186 -11.55 -18.95 -2.51
C ASN A 186 -10.23 -18.45 -1.91
N LEU A 187 -9.34 -19.39 -1.65
CA LEU A 187 -8.05 -19.13 -1.03
C LEU A 187 -6.96 -19.95 -1.73
N GLN A 188 -5.94 -19.26 -2.20
CA GLN A 188 -4.84 -19.83 -2.96
C GLN A 188 -3.52 -19.30 -2.44
N TRP A 189 -2.52 -20.18 -2.28
CA TRP A 189 -1.16 -19.74 -1.96
C TRP A 189 -0.10 -20.59 -2.63
N SER A 190 1.02 -19.96 -2.99
CA SER A 190 2.21 -20.64 -3.47
C SER A 190 3.33 -20.57 -2.44
N ILE A 191 4.00 -21.69 -2.22
CA ILE A 191 5.29 -21.77 -1.53
C ILE A 191 6.32 -22.02 -2.64
N ASP A 192 7.11 -21.00 -2.94
CA ASP A 192 7.87 -20.87 -4.18
C ASP A 192 7.00 -21.17 -5.41
N LYS A 193 7.24 -22.31 -6.07
CA LYS A 193 6.50 -22.75 -7.28
C LYS A 193 5.34 -23.69 -6.96
N LYS A 194 5.24 -24.21 -5.74
CA LYS A 194 4.20 -25.18 -5.36
C LYS A 194 2.91 -24.46 -4.99
N LEU A 195 1.88 -24.63 -5.82
CA LEU A 195 0.53 -24.12 -5.57
C LEU A 195 -0.22 -24.99 -4.56
N ASN A 196 -0.99 -24.36 -3.68
CA ASN A 196 -1.84 -24.98 -2.67
C ASN A 196 -3.16 -24.20 -2.57
N GLY A 197 -4.15 -24.80 -1.91
CA GLY A 197 -5.50 -24.25 -1.82
C GLY A 197 -6.29 -24.47 -3.11
N ASP A 198 -7.14 -23.52 -3.45
CA ASP A 198 -7.98 -23.58 -4.65
C ASP A 198 -7.16 -23.50 -5.94
N ALA A 199 -7.54 -24.30 -6.94
CA ALA A 199 -6.88 -24.31 -8.25
C ALA A 199 -7.09 -23.00 -9.04
N GLN A 200 -8.22 -22.33 -8.83
CA GLN A 200 -8.57 -21.04 -9.42
C GLN A 200 -9.20 -20.16 -8.36
N LEU A 201 -8.98 -18.84 -8.46
CA LEU A 201 -9.71 -17.87 -7.67
C LEU A 201 -10.90 -17.38 -8.49
N ILE A 202 -12.09 -17.38 -7.89
CA ILE A 202 -13.30 -16.86 -8.51
C ILE A 202 -13.61 -15.49 -7.89
N GLU A 203 -13.84 -14.48 -8.70
CA GLU A 203 -14.25 -13.15 -8.25
C GLU A 203 -15.58 -12.80 -8.90
N ARG A 204 -16.46 -12.12 -8.16
CA ARG A 204 -17.73 -11.59 -8.68
C ARG A 204 -17.76 -10.09 -8.55
N VAL A 205 -17.82 -9.38 -9.67
CA VAL A 205 -17.75 -7.91 -9.71
C VAL A 205 -18.75 -7.40 -10.73
N ALA A 206 -19.57 -6.43 -10.35
CA ALA A 206 -20.56 -5.80 -11.23
C ALA A 206 -21.41 -6.80 -12.06
N GLY A 207 -21.83 -7.91 -11.44
CA GLY A 207 -22.64 -8.97 -12.07
C GLY A 207 -21.86 -9.97 -12.94
N ARG A 208 -20.54 -9.82 -13.09
CA ARG A 208 -19.67 -10.71 -13.88
C ARG A 208 -18.91 -11.66 -12.97
N THR A 209 -18.57 -12.84 -13.50
CA THR A 209 -17.70 -13.81 -12.83
C THR A 209 -16.36 -13.88 -13.52
N PHE A 210 -15.28 -13.68 -12.76
CA PHE A 210 -13.90 -13.77 -13.23
C PHE A 210 -13.27 -15.04 -12.66
N ARG A 211 -12.62 -15.83 -13.51
CA ARG A 211 -11.84 -17.00 -13.11
C ARG A 211 -10.37 -16.67 -13.30
N LEU A 212 -9.67 -16.44 -12.19
CA LEU A 212 -8.29 -15.99 -12.22
C LEU A 212 -7.35 -17.18 -12.20
N SER A 213 -6.43 -17.20 -13.17
CA SER A 213 -5.31 -18.13 -13.18
C SER A 213 -4.31 -17.80 -12.07
N PRO A 214 -3.59 -18.81 -11.54
CA PRO A 214 -2.53 -18.56 -10.56
C PRO A 214 -1.50 -17.56 -11.06
N GLY A 215 -1.19 -16.55 -10.23
CA GLY A 215 -0.22 -15.52 -10.57
C GLY A 215 -0.75 -14.37 -11.45
N SER A 216 -1.96 -14.46 -12.00
CA SER A 216 -2.59 -13.33 -12.70
C SER A 216 -2.76 -12.14 -11.77
N PHE A 217 -2.57 -10.93 -12.30
CA PHE A 217 -2.81 -9.70 -11.56
C PHE A 217 -4.30 -9.56 -11.22
N TRP A 218 -4.57 -9.05 -10.03
CA TRP A 218 -5.89 -8.62 -9.57
C TRP A 218 -5.69 -7.50 -8.56
N GLN A 219 -6.73 -6.69 -8.38
CA GLN A 219 -6.68 -5.58 -7.42
C GLN A 219 -6.43 -6.11 -6.01
N ALA A 220 -5.46 -5.51 -5.32
CA ALA A 220 -5.07 -5.98 -3.99
C ALA A 220 -6.05 -5.55 -2.89
N HIS A 221 -6.89 -4.54 -3.13
CA HIS A 221 -7.88 -4.06 -2.18
C HIS A 221 -9.24 -4.72 -2.44
N LYS A 222 -9.86 -5.32 -1.43
CA LYS A 222 -11.12 -6.08 -1.58
C LYS A 222 -12.27 -5.30 -2.22
N ALA A 223 -12.34 -3.99 -1.96
CA ALA A 223 -13.36 -3.10 -2.53
C ALA A 223 -12.98 -2.50 -3.90
N ALA A 224 -11.71 -2.57 -4.31
CA ALA A 224 -11.24 -1.87 -5.51
C ALA A 224 -11.88 -2.40 -6.82
N PRO A 225 -12.10 -3.71 -7.04
CA PRO A 225 -12.74 -4.16 -8.26
C PRO A 225 -14.11 -3.51 -8.48
N GLU A 226 -14.99 -3.55 -7.47
CA GLU A 226 -16.33 -2.98 -7.56
C GLU A 226 -16.29 -1.45 -7.68
N LEU A 227 -15.46 -0.79 -6.86
CA LEU A 227 -15.34 0.67 -6.88
C LEU A 227 -14.84 1.19 -8.24
N LEU A 228 -13.75 0.61 -8.76
CA LEU A 228 -13.16 1.05 -10.03
C LEU A 228 -14.10 0.77 -11.19
N THR A 229 -14.74 -0.40 -11.23
CA THR A 229 -15.73 -0.71 -12.28
C THR A 229 -16.92 0.24 -12.21
N GLY A 230 -17.38 0.60 -11.01
CA GLY A 230 -18.43 1.60 -10.82
C GLY A 230 -18.04 2.97 -11.38
N CYS A 231 -16.87 3.48 -11.02
CA CYS A 231 -16.37 4.76 -11.53
C CYS A 231 -16.24 4.75 -13.06
N VAL A 232 -15.63 3.70 -13.65
CA VAL A 232 -15.49 3.64 -15.11
C VAL A 232 -16.85 3.66 -15.81
N LYS A 233 -17.85 2.94 -15.28
CA LYS A 233 -19.21 2.96 -15.82
C LYS A 233 -19.86 4.33 -15.72
N GLU A 234 -19.75 4.99 -14.57
CA GLU A 234 -20.29 6.33 -14.37
C GLU A 234 -19.71 7.33 -15.38
N PHE A 235 -18.39 7.32 -15.56
CA PHE A 235 -17.73 8.19 -16.55
C PHE A 235 -18.09 7.81 -17.99
N ALA A 236 -18.23 6.52 -18.28
CA ALA A 236 -18.69 6.05 -19.60
C ALA A 236 -20.09 6.58 -19.91
N ASP A 237 -21.02 6.49 -18.96
CA ASP A 237 -22.39 6.99 -19.09
C ASP A 237 -22.41 8.52 -19.28
N LEU A 238 -21.63 9.25 -18.47
CA LEU A 238 -21.51 10.71 -18.56
C LEU A 238 -20.96 11.19 -19.91
N LEU A 239 -20.06 10.42 -20.52
CA LEU A 239 -19.44 10.73 -21.81
C LEU A 239 -20.24 10.21 -23.01
N GLY A 240 -21.39 9.56 -22.78
CA GLY A 240 -22.19 8.94 -23.84
C GLY A 240 -21.44 7.82 -24.56
N PHE A 241 -20.62 7.07 -23.82
CA PHE A 241 -19.90 5.92 -24.34
C PHE A 241 -20.88 4.88 -24.92
N ASP A 242 -20.55 4.35 -26.09
CA ASP A 242 -21.40 3.42 -26.83
C ASP A 242 -20.78 2.02 -26.79
N SER A 243 -21.35 1.15 -25.95
CA SER A 243 -20.88 -0.23 -25.77
C SER A 243 -21.06 -1.11 -27.00
N GLU A 244 -21.95 -0.73 -27.94
CA GLU A 244 -22.23 -1.51 -29.15
C GLU A 244 -21.21 -1.25 -30.27
N LYS A 245 -20.33 -0.26 -30.09
CA LYS A 245 -19.23 0.05 -31.01
C LYS A 245 -17.97 -0.74 -30.69
N GLN A 246 -17.01 -0.68 -31.61
CA GLN A 246 -15.67 -1.22 -31.35
C GLN A 246 -14.99 -0.37 -30.28
N ASN A 247 -14.73 -1.00 -29.14
CA ASN A 247 -14.07 -0.40 -27.99
C ASN A 247 -12.78 -1.16 -27.67
N LEU A 248 -11.79 -0.45 -27.11
CA LEU A 248 -10.50 -1.01 -26.76
C LEU A 248 -10.24 -0.83 -25.27
N ASP A 249 -10.12 -1.94 -24.53
CA ASP A 249 -9.60 -1.95 -23.16
C ASP A 249 -8.08 -2.18 -23.22
N LEU A 250 -7.32 -1.09 -23.24
CA LEU A 250 -5.86 -1.15 -23.29
C LEU A 250 -5.31 -1.49 -21.90
N TYR A 251 -4.35 -2.42 -21.86
CA TYR A 251 -3.78 -2.95 -20.60
C TYR A 251 -4.81 -3.69 -19.73
N SER A 252 -5.82 -4.32 -20.36
CA SER A 252 -6.97 -4.94 -19.72
C SER A 252 -6.65 -6.05 -18.71
N GLY A 253 -5.49 -6.71 -18.84
CA GLY A 253 -5.12 -7.83 -17.97
C GLY A 253 -6.16 -8.95 -18.03
N VAL A 254 -6.89 -9.17 -16.92
CA VAL A 254 -7.97 -10.15 -16.85
C VAL A 254 -9.35 -9.59 -17.28
N GLY A 255 -9.39 -8.37 -17.81
CA GLY A 255 -10.59 -7.76 -18.39
C GLY A 255 -11.58 -7.20 -17.38
N LEU A 256 -11.09 -6.56 -16.30
CA LEU A 256 -11.97 -5.99 -15.26
C LEU A 256 -12.94 -4.94 -15.82
N PHE A 257 -12.52 -4.17 -16.83
CA PHE A 257 -13.32 -3.11 -17.46
C PHE A 257 -13.89 -3.49 -18.83
N SER A 258 -13.32 -4.52 -19.49
CA SER A 258 -13.79 -5.06 -20.77
C SER A 258 -15.21 -5.57 -20.71
#